data_AF-A0A9X3WNE6-F1
#
_entry.id   AF-A0A9X3WNE6-F1
#
_cell.length_a   1.000
_cell.length_b   1.000
_cell.length_c   1.000
_cell.angle_alpha   90.00
_cell.angle_beta   90.00
_cell.angle_gamma   90.00
#
_symmetry.space_group_name_H-M   'P 1'
#
loop_
_entity.id
_entity.type
_entity.pdbx_description
1 polymer ?
#
loop_
_entity_poly.entity_id
_entity_poly.type
_entity_poly.pdbx_seq_one_letter_code
_entity_poly.pdbx_strand_id
1 'polypeptide(L)'
;MRCPYCETDNGYVQECEFCGADLNAKRPTVNSNLVIDVDAYKPQPVLATFHTYDLLLLLQYVRKERTEAYKLMQSVKRAPEEANINLGTITFGEDEYKRHTAQMKVIEGVLIDRLGYKPKRVDDKLLNTLEVKIKKA
;
A
#
# COMPACT_ATOMS: atom_id res chain seq x y z
N MET A 1 9.01 19.74 24.96
CA MET A 1 8.55 18.59 24.15
C MET A 1 9.72 17.65 23.91
N ARG A 2 9.57 16.35 24.19
CA ARG A 2 10.63 15.38 23.88
C ARG A 2 10.60 15.02 22.40
N CYS A 3 11.74 15.10 21.72
CA CYS A 3 11.85 14.74 20.31
C CYS A 3 11.61 13.23 20.09
N PRO A 4 10.74 12.81 19.16
CA PRO A 4 10.44 11.40 18.92
C PRO A 4 11.55 10.62 18.18
N TYR A 5 12.62 11.29 17.76
CA TYR A 5 13.75 10.69 17.04
C TYR A 5 15.00 10.54 17.90
N CYS A 6 15.42 11.60 18.59
CA CYS A 6 16.68 11.64 19.35
C CYS A 6 16.48 11.79 20.86
N GLU A 7 15.22 11.86 21.31
CA GLU A 7 14.85 11.96 22.73
C GLU A 7 15.32 13.21 23.47
N THR A 8 15.91 14.18 22.78
CA THR A 8 16.26 15.48 23.36
C THR A 8 15.00 16.19 23.84
N ASP A 9 15.04 16.69 25.07
CA ASP A 9 14.00 17.53 25.63
C ASP A 9 14.15 18.94 25.06
N ASN A 10 13.21 19.34 24.22
CA ASN A 10 13.17 20.65 23.56
C ASN A 10 12.20 21.59 24.29
N GLY A 11 12.36 22.90 24.10
CA GLY A 11 11.35 23.89 24.49
C GLY A 11 10.08 23.82 23.62
N TYR A 12 9.37 24.95 23.51
CA TYR A 12 8.28 25.12 22.54
C TYR A 12 8.83 25.57 21.18
N VAL A 13 9.59 24.69 20.54
CA VAL A 13 10.20 24.93 19.22
C VAL A 13 9.57 24.03 18.16
N GLN A 14 9.57 24.48 16.90
CA GLN A 14 9.01 23.70 15.78
C GLN A 14 9.95 22.58 15.33
N GLU A 15 11.26 22.79 15.43
CA GLU A 15 12.28 21.82 15.04
C GLU A 15 13.11 21.41 16.25
N CYS A 16 13.52 20.15 16.30
CA CYS A 16 14.41 19.66 17.33
C CYS A 16 15.78 20.34 17.24
N GLU A 17 16.24 20.95 18.33
CA GLU A 17 17.52 21.67 18.39
C GLU A 17 18.74 20.77 18.13
N PHE A 18 18.61 19.46 18.38
CA PHE A 18 19.68 18.50 18.14
C PHE A 18 19.66 17.90 16.74
N CYS A 19 18.54 17.30 16.32
CA CYS A 19 18.46 16.53 15.07
C CYS A 19 17.73 17.25 13.93
N GLY A 20 17.23 18.46 14.14
CA GLY A 20 16.49 19.24 13.14
C GLY A 20 15.14 18.64 12.73
N ALA A 21 14.63 17.64 13.44
CA ALA A 21 13.35 17.02 13.10
C ALA A 21 12.19 17.98 13.39
N ASP A 22 11.26 18.11 12.45
CA ASP A 22 10.00 18.80 12.66
C ASP A 22 9.18 18.08 13.76
N LEU A 23 8.96 18.78 14.87
CA LEU A 23 8.23 18.30 16.03
C LEU A 23 6.70 18.38 15.83
N ASN A 24 6.22 19.14 14.85
CA ASN A 24 4.80 19.19 14.48
C ASN A 24 4.42 18.10 13.46
N ALA A 25 5.39 17.58 12.72
CA ALA A 25 5.15 16.51 11.76
C ALA A 25 4.64 15.25 12.46
N LYS A 26 3.42 14.83 12.11
CA LYS A 26 2.85 13.60 12.66
C LYS A 26 3.55 12.39 12.06
N ARG A 27 4.21 11.60 12.91
CA ARG A 27 4.75 10.30 12.52
C ARG A 27 3.61 9.39 12.04
N PRO A 28 3.73 8.74 10.87
CA PRO A 28 2.78 7.71 10.46
C PRO A 28 2.70 6.63 11.53
N THR A 29 1.47 6.23 11.88
CA THR A 29 1.18 5.17 12.86
C THR A 29 0.31 4.13 12.18
N VAL A 30 0.42 2.87 12.60
CA VAL A 30 -0.41 1.78 12.05
C VAL A 30 -1.88 2.13 12.24
N ASN A 31 -2.63 2.12 11.14
CA ASN A 31 -4.06 2.40 11.18
C ASN A 31 -4.82 1.16 11.64
N SER A 32 -5.35 1.18 12.87
CA SER A 32 -6.19 0.09 13.41
C SER A 32 -7.51 -0.09 12.66
N ASN A 33 -7.95 0.94 11.93
CA ASN A 33 -9.20 0.97 11.18
C ASN A 33 -8.95 0.89 9.67
N LEU A 34 -7.83 0.30 9.25
CA LEU A 34 -7.49 0.13 7.83
C LEU A 34 -8.55 -0.73 7.14
N VAL A 35 -9.20 -0.19 6.11
CA VAL A 35 -10.18 -0.90 5.28
C VAL A 35 -9.50 -1.25 3.96
N ILE A 36 -8.97 -2.47 3.87
CA ILE A 36 -7.99 -2.86 2.84
C ILE A 36 -8.49 -2.61 1.41
N ASP A 37 -9.71 -3.01 1.09
CA ASP A 37 -10.31 -2.93 -0.25
C ASP A 37 -10.67 -1.49 -0.67
N VAL A 38 -10.95 -0.61 0.28
CA VAL A 38 -11.22 0.81 0.04
C VAL A 38 -9.92 1.62 0.02
N ASP A 39 -9.08 1.43 1.03
CA ASP A 39 -7.89 2.23 1.26
C ASP A 39 -6.80 1.97 0.21
N ALA A 40 -6.76 0.75 -0.35
CA ALA A 40 -5.84 0.38 -1.42
C ALA A 40 -5.95 1.28 -2.65
N TYR A 41 -7.11 1.89 -2.91
CA TYR A 41 -7.37 2.74 -4.08
C TYR A 41 -7.36 4.24 -3.77
N LYS A 42 -6.88 4.64 -2.59
CA LYS A 42 -6.68 6.05 -2.27
C LYS A 42 -5.62 6.69 -3.16
N PRO A 43 -5.70 8.02 -3.39
CA PRO A 43 -4.72 8.73 -4.20
C PRO A 43 -3.36 8.78 -3.50
N GLN A 44 -2.31 8.96 -4.30
CA GLN A 44 -0.91 8.91 -3.84
C GLN A 44 -0.62 9.81 -2.62
N PRO A 45 -1.08 11.08 -2.54
CA PRO A 45 -0.77 11.93 -1.39
C PRO A 45 -1.35 11.39 -0.07
N VAL A 46 -2.48 10.69 -0.13
CA VAL A 46 -3.08 10.06 1.07
C VAL A 46 -2.30 8.81 1.44
N LEU A 47 -1.97 7.95 0.46
CA LEU A 47 -1.14 6.76 0.70
C LEU A 47 0.23 7.13 1.27
N ALA A 48 0.82 8.26 0.84
CA ALA A 48 2.08 8.77 1.37
C ALA A 48 2.03 9.12 2.87
N THR A 49 0.85 9.26 3.47
CA THR A 49 0.68 9.46 4.92
C THR A 49 0.55 8.17 5.73
N PHE A 50 0.31 7.03 5.07
CA PHE A 50 0.04 5.76 5.75
C PHE A 50 1.31 5.19 6.36
N HIS A 51 1.20 4.34 7.38
CA HIS A 51 2.36 3.63 7.91
C HIS A 51 2.89 2.62 6.87
N THR A 52 4.20 2.38 6.86
CA THR A 52 4.83 1.49 5.87
C THR A 52 4.29 0.06 5.95
N TYR A 53 3.93 -0.41 7.16
CA TYR A 53 3.25 -1.69 7.33
C TYR A 53 1.89 -1.75 6.63
N ASP A 54 1.08 -0.69 6.75
CA ASP A 54 -0.24 -0.61 6.11
C ASP A 54 -0.07 -0.63 4.59
N LEU A 55 0.91 0.11 4.05
CA LEU A 55 1.22 0.07 2.62
C LEU A 55 1.60 -1.33 2.12
N LEU A 56 2.28 -2.14 2.93
CA LEU A 56 2.60 -3.53 2.58
C LEU A 56 1.33 -4.40 2.55
N LEU A 57 0.40 -4.22 3.49
CA LEU A 57 -0.90 -4.90 3.47
C LEU A 57 -1.69 -4.55 2.19
N LEU A 58 -1.78 -3.26 1.88
CA LEU A 58 -2.47 -2.79 0.66
C LEU A 58 -1.78 -3.29 -0.61
N LEU A 59 -0.44 -3.30 -0.66
CA LEU A 59 0.31 -3.85 -1.80
C LEU A 59 0.04 -5.34 -1.99
N GLN A 60 -0.01 -6.12 -0.90
CA GLN A 60 -0.33 -7.54 -0.98
C GLN A 60 -1.73 -7.74 -1.58
N TYR A 61 -2.72 -6.98 -1.10
CA TYR A 61 -4.09 -7.03 -1.59
C TYR A 61 -4.18 -6.70 -3.09
N VAL A 62 -3.68 -5.54 -3.54
CA VAL A 62 -3.79 -5.14 -4.95
C VAL A 62 -3.06 -6.11 -5.89
N ARG A 63 -1.98 -6.77 -5.43
CA ARG A 63 -1.31 -7.83 -6.20
C ARG A 63 -2.18 -9.08 -6.37
N LYS A 64 -2.98 -9.44 -5.37
CA LYS A 64 -3.98 -10.52 -5.45
C LYS A 64 -5.07 -10.12 -6.45
N GLU A 65 -5.68 -8.96 -6.29
CA GLU A 65 -6.72 -8.42 -7.20
C GLU A 65 -6.25 -8.38 -8.67
N ARG A 66 -5.06 -7.83 -8.93
CA ARG A 66 -4.48 -7.81 -10.29
C ARG A 66 -4.32 -9.22 -10.88
N THR A 67 -3.91 -10.18 -10.05
CA THR A 67 -3.72 -11.57 -10.48
C THR A 67 -5.06 -12.22 -10.81
N GLU A 68 -6.10 -11.93 -10.04
CA GLU A 68 -7.46 -12.42 -10.26
C GLU A 68 -8.08 -11.80 -11.52
N ALA A 69 -7.96 -10.48 -11.69
CA ALA A 69 -8.40 -9.80 -12.91
C ALA A 69 -7.70 -10.36 -14.17
N TYR A 70 -6.39 -10.64 -14.09
CA TYR A 70 -5.66 -11.28 -15.19
C TYR A 70 -6.18 -12.69 -15.50
N LYS A 71 -6.41 -13.52 -14.47
CA LYS A 71 -6.96 -14.87 -14.63
C LYS A 71 -8.35 -14.83 -15.26
N LEU A 72 -9.22 -13.92 -14.80
CA LEU A 72 -10.56 -13.72 -15.34
C LEU A 72 -10.53 -13.29 -16.81
N MET A 73 -9.69 -12.30 -17.14
CA MET A 73 -9.47 -11.87 -18.53
C MET A 73 -9.01 -13.05 -19.40
N GLN A 74 -8.11 -13.89 -18.89
CA GLN A 74 -7.60 -15.04 -19.64
C GLN A 74 -8.63 -16.16 -19.79
N SER A 75 -9.47 -16.43 -18.79
CA SER A 75 -10.55 -17.41 -18.91
C SER A 75 -11.60 -16.97 -19.91
N VAL A 76 -11.94 -15.68 -19.92
CA VAL A 76 -12.87 -15.10 -20.89
C VAL A 76 -12.33 -15.24 -22.31
N LYS A 77 -11.04 -14.92 -22.54
CA LYS A 77 -10.40 -15.06 -23.87
C LYS A 77 -10.29 -16.50 -24.37
N ARG A 78 -10.38 -17.49 -23.49
CA ARG A 78 -10.28 -18.93 -23.82
C ARG A 78 -11.63 -19.63 -23.93
N ALA A 79 -12.73 -18.94 -23.67
CA ALA A 79 -14.05 -19.53 -23.75
C ALA A 79 -14.40 -19.90 -25.20
N PRO A 80 -15.08 -21.03 -25.44
CA PRO A 80 -15.57 -21.39 -26.77
C PRO A 80 -16.47 -20.30 -27.33
N GLU A 81 -16.49 -20.11 -28.65
CA GLU A 81 -17.35 -19.12 -29.33
C GLU A 81 -18.85 -19.33 -29.01
N GLU A 82 -19.23 -20.58 -28.69
CA GLU A 82 -20.57 -20.99 -28.25
C GLU A 82 -20.99 -20.37 -26.90
N ALA A 83 -20.04 -19.88 -26.09
CA ALA A 83 -20.32 -19.31 -24.77
C ALA A 83 -20.94 -17.90 -24.81
N ASN A 84 -21.11 -17.31 -26.01
CA ASN A 84 -21.79 -16.03 -26.26
C ASN A 84 -21.39 -14.93 -25.26
N ILE A 85 -20.09 -14.80 -25.00
CA ILE A 85 -19.58 -13.82 -24.05
C ILE A 85 -19.72 -12.42 -24.65
N ASN A 86 -20.42 -11.55 -23.92
CA ASN A 86 -20.61 -10.17 -24.30
C ASN A 86 -19.27 -9.40 -24.33
N LEU A 87 -19.04 -8.62 -25.39
CA LEU A 87 -17.89 -7.73 -25.57
C LEU A 87 -17.64 -6.85 -24.34
N GLY A 88 -18.72 -6.40 -23.67
CA GLY A 88 -18.65 -5.59 -22.45
C GLY A 88 -18.00 -6.30 -21.26
N THR A 89 -18.08 -7.62 -21.19
CA THR A 89 -17.41 -8.42 -20.16
C THR A 89 -15.90 -8.51 -20.42
N ILE A 90 -15.50 -8.57 -21.69
CA ILE A 90 -14.09 -8.57 -22.10
C ILE A 90 -13.45 -7.23 -21.74
N THR A 91 -14.09 -6.11 -22.14
CA THR A 91 -13.57 -4.76 -21.87
C THR A 91 -13.50 -4.48 -20.37
N PHE A 92 -14.51 -4.91 -19.60
CA PHE A 92 -14.52 -4.76 -18.15
C PHE A 92 -13.31 -5.45 -17.48
N GLY A 93 -13.00 -6.70 -17.87
CA GLY A 93 -11.85 -7.41 -17.32
C GLY A 93 -10.51 -6.75 -17.65
N GLU A 94 -10.37 -6.19 -18.85
CA GLU A 94 -9.16 -5.45 -19.24
C GLU A 94 -9.00 -4.15 -18.45
N ASP A 95 -10.10 -3.43 -18.20
CA ASP A 95 -10.08 -2.17 -17.47
C ASP A 95 -9.79 -2.36 -15.99
N GLU A 96 -10.35 -3.40 -15.35
CA GLU A 96 -10.01 -3.75 -13.97
C GLU A 96 -8.53 -4.16 -13.84
N TYR A 97 -8.00 -4.96 -14.77
CA TYR A 97 -6.58 -5.30 -14.77
C TYR A 97 -5.68 -4.06 -14.88
N LYS A 98 -6.01 -3.12 -15.77
CA LYS A 98 -5.29 -1.85 -15.92
C LYS A 98 -5.38 -1.02 -14.64
N ARG A 99 -6.56 -0.92 -14.03
CA ARG A 99 -6.81 -0.20 -12.78
C ARG A 99 -5.96 -0.75 -11.64
N HIS A 100 -6.00 -2.06 -11.38
CA HIS A 100 -5.18 -2.68 -10.33
C HIS A 100 -3.69 -2.52 -10.62
N THR A 101 -3.28 -2.61 -11.89
CA THR A 101 -1.87 -2.42 -12.29
C THR A 101 -1.40 -0.99 -12.01
N ALA A 102 -2.20 0.02 -12.34
CA ALA A 102 -1.89 1.42 -12.06
C ALA A 102 -1.84 1.67 -10.55
N GLN A 103 -2.83 1.20 -9.80
CA GLN A 103 -2.87 1.39 -8.36
C GLN A 103 -1.71 0.69 -7.64
N MET A 104 -1.35 -0.51 -8.07
CA MET A 104 -0.18 -1.21 -7.55
C MET A 104 1.09 -0.37 -7.74
N LYS A 105 1.28 0.24 -8.91
CA LYS A 105 2.45 1.09 -9.18
C LYS A 105 2.49 2.32 -8.28
N VAL A 106 1.34 2.90 -7.92
CA VAL A 106 1.26 4.01 -6.96
C VAL A 106 1.78 3.57 -5.59
N ILE A 107 1.30 2.45 -5.06
CA ILE A 107 1.74 1.93 -3.75
C ILE A 107 3.23 1.54 -3.80
N GLU A 108 3.66 0.88 -4.88
CA GLU A 108 5.07 0.52 -5.08
C GLU A 108 5.98 1.76 -5.13
N GLY A 109 5.54 2.86 -5.75
CA GLY A 109 6.26 4.13 -5.78
C GLY A 109 6.52 4.66 -4.36
N VAL A 110 5.47 4.76 -3.53
CA VAL A 110 5.61 5.21 -2.14
C VAL A 110 6.54 4.30 -1.34
N LEU A 111 6.49 2.99 -1.58
CA LEU A 111 7.38 2.03 -0.92
C LEU A 111 8.83 2.15 -1.40
N ILE A 112 9.06 2.43 -2.69
CA ILE A 112 10.41 2.70 -3.22
C ILE A 112 10.99 3.96 -2.57
N ASP A 113 10.21 5.03 -2.45
CA ASP A 113 10.65 6.29 -1.83
C ASP A 113 11.08 6.08 -0.36
N ARG A 114 10.44 5.14 0.35
CA ARG A 114 10.69 4.88 1.78
C ARG A 114 11.75 3.81 2.04
N LEU A 115 11.73 2.73 1.26
CA LEU A 115 12.57 1.55 1.48
C LEU A 115 13.82 1.54 0.59
N GLY A 116 13.85 2.37 -0.46
CA GLY A 116 14.88 2.36 -1.49
C GLY A 116 14.76 1.22 -2.50
N TYR A 117 13.73 0.36 -2.38
CA TYR A 117 13.51 -0.75 -3.31
C TYR A 117 12.03 -1.13 -3.41
N LYS A 118 11.68 -1.77 -4.53
CA LYS A 118 10.37 -2.38 -4.75
C LYS A 118 10.28 -3.73 -4.02
N PRO A 119 9.38 -3.92 -3.04
CA PRO A 119 9.25 -5.20 -2.34
C PRO A 119 8.86 -6.33 -3.29
N LYS A 120 9.77 -7.28 -3.52
CA LYS A 120 9.52 -8.41 -4.45
C LYS A 120 8.45 -9.36 -3.91
N ARG A 121 8.53 -9.69 -2.61
CA ARG A 121 7.62 -10.63 -1.94
C ARG A 121 7.06 -9.98 -0.68
N VAL A 122 5.74 -9.93 -0.60
CA VAL A 122 4.99 -9.47 0.57
C VAL A 122 4.00 -10.58 0.93
N ASP A 123 4.48 -11.56 1.70
CA ASP A 123 3.68 -12.71 2.11
C ASP A 123 3.23 -12.58 3.56
N ASP A 124 2.31 -13.46 3.95
CA ASP A 124 1.72 -13.44 5.30
C ASP A 124 2.79 -13.66 6.38
N LYS A 125 3.84 -14.43 6.06
CA LYS A 125 4.98 -14.65 6.97
C LYS A 125 5.70 -13.33 7.29
N LEU A 126 6.01 -12.54 6.26
CA LEU A 126 6.62 -11.21 6.45
C LEU A 126 5.70 -10.30 7.27
N LEU A 127 4.42 -10.21 6.88
CA LEU A 127 3.46 -9.32 7.51
C LEU A 127 3.26 -9.67 8.99
N ASN A 128 3.01 -10.95 9.32
CA ASN A 128 2.86 -11.41 10.69
C ASN A 128 4.12 -11.13 11.54
N THR A 129 5.31 -11.31 10.95
CA THR A 129 6.57 -11.01 11.64
C THR A 129 6.69 -9.53 11.98
N LEU A 130 6.31 -8.65 11.05
CA LEU A 130 6.31 -7.21 11.26
C LEU A 130 5.27 -6.79 12.29
N GLU A 131 4.07 -7.35 12.23
CA GLU A 131 2.99 -7.06 13.18
C GLU A 131 3.40 -7.36 14.62
N VAL A 132 4.01 -8.52 14.86
CA VAL A 132 4.51 -8.91 16.19
C VAL A 132 5.57 -7.95 16.70
N LYS A 133 6.45 -7.45 15.82
CA LYS A 133 7.47 -6.46 16.20
C LYS A 133 6.84 -5.11 16.52
N ILE A 134 5.87 -4.67 15.74
CA ILE A 134 5.17 -3.39 15.95
C ILE A 134 4.38 -3.41 17.25
N LYS A 135 3.70 -4.51 17.59
CA LYS A 135 2.96 -4.65 18.86
C LYS A 135 3.84 -4.63 20.11
N LYS A 136 5.17 -4.79 19.95
CA LYS A 136 6.15 -4.78 21.04
C LYS A 136 6.96 -3.48 21.13
N ALA A 137 6.81 -2.59 20.16
CA ALA A 137 7.49 -1.29 20.09
C ALA A 137 6.73 -0.25 20.93
#